data_AF-A0A0F2NEC1-F1
#
_entry.id   AF-A0A0F2NEC1-F1
#
_cell.length_a   1.000
_cell.length_b   1.000
_cell.length_c   1.000
_cell.angle_alpha   90.00
_cell.angle_beta   90.00
_cell.angle_gamma   90.00
#
_symmetry.space_group_name_H-M   'P 1'
#
loop_
_entity.id
_entity.type
_entity.pdbx_description
1 polymer ?
#
loop_
_entity_poly.entity_id
_entity_poly.type
_entity_poly.pdbx_seq_one_letter_code
_entity_poly.pdbx_strand_id
1 'polypeptide(L)'
;MSDVKKEFVQLLANYGHIGFTFVAAILVGLGGGIYLDQKVFDGRTAPWFTFIGLAFGIAAAYKTLLEILWRNKDKDKDKPEEPKED
;
A
#
# COMPACT_ATOMS: atom_id res chain seq x y z
N MET A 1 -7.58 -17.87 25.93
CA MET A 1 -6.47 -18.01 24.94
C MET A 1 -6.95 -18.13 23.49
N SER A 2 -8.21 -18.49 23.22
CA SER A 2 -8.83 -18.51 21.89
C SER A 2 -9.12 -17.12 21.33
N ASP A 3 -9.54 -16.19 22.19
CA ASP A 3 -9.96 -14.84 21.79
C ASP A 3 -8.79 -13.99 21.30
N VAL A 4 -7.65 -14.03 22.00
CA VAL A 4 -6.40 -13.38 21.57
C VAL A 4 -5.96 -13.85 20.18
N LYS A 5 -6.12 -15.15 19.86
CA LYS A 5 -5.78 -15.65 18.52
C LYS A 5 -6.72 -15.10 17.45
N LYS A 6 -8.02 -15.00 17.74
CA LYS A 6 -9.00 -14.43 16.82
C LYS A 6 -8.74 -12.95 16.59
N GLU A 7 -8.47 -12.18 17.64
CA GLU A 7 -8.10 -10.76 17.52
C GLU A 7 -6.83 -10.57 16.71
N PHE A 8 -5.79 -11.37 16.95
CA PHE A 8 -4.56 -11.32 16.15
C PHE A 8 -4.82 -11.64 14.68
N VAL A 9 -5.63 -12.65 14.38
CA VAL A 9 -6.00 -12.99 13.00
C VAL A 9 -6.80 -11.85 12.36
N GLN A 10 -7.66 -11.18 13.11
CA GLN A 10 -8.50 -10.10 12.62
C GLN A 10 -7.69 -8.82 12.38
N LEU A 11 -6.74 -8.50 13.27
CA LEU A 11 -5.73 -7.46 13.04
C LEU A 11 -4.89 -7.79 11.80
N LEU A 12 -4.38 -9.02 11.71
CA LEU A 12 -3.55 -9.43 10.59
C LEU A 12 -4.32 -9.41 9.27
N ALA A 13 -5.60 -9.78 9.26
CA ALA A 13 -6.45 -9.68 8.08
C ALA A 13 -6.66 -8.22 7.67
N ASN A 14 -6.96 -7.33 8.62
CA ASN A 14 -7.17 -5.91 8.36
C ASN A 14 -5.92 -5.21 7.84
N TYR A 15 -4.77 -5.40 8.48
CA TYR A 15 -3.51 -4.78 8.07
C TYR A 15 -2.85 -5.51 6.88
N GLY A 16 -3.02 -6.83 6.81
CA GLY A 16 -2.44 -7.67 5.77
C GLY A 16 -2.97 -7.35 4.38
N HIS A 17 -4.26 -7.02 4.24
CA HIS A 17 -4.81 -6.59 2.96
C HIS A 17 -4.15 -5.30 2.44
N ILE A 18 -3.81 -4.36 3.34
CA ILE A 18 -3.12 -3.11 2.98
C ILE A 18 -1.68 -3.39 2.50
N GLY A 19 -0.97 -4.25 3.22
CA GLY A 19 0.37 -4.68 2.80
C GLY A 19 0.36 -5.46 1.48
N PHE A 20 -0.66 -6.29 1.26
CA PHE A 20 -0.82 -7.08 0.05
C PHE A 20 -1.05 -6.20 -1.19
N THR A 21 -1.93 -5.19 -1.10
CA THR A 21 -2.14 -4.25 -2.20
C THR A 21 -0.90 -3.39 -2.48
N PHE A 22 -0.15 -3.03 -1.44
CA PHE A 22 1.12 -2.30 -1.56
C PHE A 22 2.15 -3.09 -2.37
N VAL A 23 2.38 -4.37 -2.01
CA VAL A 23 3.31 -5.24 -2.74
C VAL A 23 2.82 -5.52 -4.15
N ALA A 24 1.52 -5.76 -4.34
CA ALA A 24 0.94 -5.96 -5.66
C ALA A 24 1.15 -4.75 -6.58
N ALA A 25 1.01 -3.53 -6.08
CA ALA A 25 1.26 -2.30 -6.85
C ALA A 25 2.73 -2.18 -7.29
N ILE A 26 3.68 -2.55 -6.43
CA ILE A 26 5.11 -2.56 -6.77
C ILE A 26 5.39 -3.61 -7.85
N LEU A 27 4.85 -4.82 -7.70
CA LEU A 27 5.03 -5.89 -8.68
C LEU A 27 4.45 -5.51 -10.04
N VAL A 28 3.29 -4.84 -10.07
CA VAL A 28 2.68 -4.34 -11.31
C VAL A 28 3.49 -3.21 -11.93
N GLY A 29 4.00 -2.26 -11.14
CA GLY A 29 4.85 -1.17 -11.62
C GLY A 29 6.20 -1.66 -12.18
N LEU A 30 6.81 -2.62 -11.48
CA LEU A 30 8.10 -3.21 -11.86
C LEU A 30 7.92 -4.17 -13.05
N GLY A 31 6.91 -5.04 -13.02
CA GLY A 31 6.58 -5.94 -14.13
C GLY A 31 6.16 -5.20 -15.39
N GLY A 32 5.34 -4.14 -15.25
CA GLY A 32 4.98 -3.24 -16.35
C GLY A 32 6.18 -2.46 -16.89
N GLY A 33 7.07 -1.98 -16.00
CA GLY A 33 8.31 -1.30 -16.38
C GLY A 33 9.25 -2.18 -17.20
N ILE A 34 9.48 -3.44 -16.77
CA ILE A 34 10.28 -4.42 -17.51
C ILE A 34 9.62 -4.77 -18.85
N TYR A 35 8.30 -4.95 -18.87
CA TYR A 35 7.59 -5.27 -20.10
C TYR A 35 7.68 -4.13 -21.14
N LEU A 36 7.59 -2.87 -20.72
CA LEU A 36 7.80 -1.73 -21.60
C LEU A 36 9.26 -1.63 -22.08
N ASP A 37 10.23 -1.85 -21.18
CA ASP A 37 11.67 -1.79 -21.50
C ASP A 37 12.07 -2.84 -22.54
N GLN A 38 11.55 -4.07 -22.41
CA GLN A 38 11.82 -5.17 -23.34
C GLN A 38 11.04 -5.06 -24.66
N LYS A 39 9.79 -4.56 -24.65
CA LYS A 39 8.92 -4.61 -25.84
C LYS A 39 8.94 -3.34 -26.70
N VAL A 40 9.23 -2.18 -26.10
CA VAL A 40 9.20 -0.88 -26.80
C VAL A 40 10.61 -0.37 -27.13
N PHE A 41 11.60 -0.69 -26.29
CA PHE A 41 12.94 -0.08 -26.36
C PHE A 41 14.08 -1.04 -26.72
N ASP A 42 13.79 -2.32 -26.97
CA ASP A 42 14.75 -3.33 -27.47
C ASP A 42 16.08 -3.37 -26.66
N GLY A 43 15.98 -3.11 -25.34
CA GLY A 43 17.11 -3.08 -24.42
C GLY A 43 18.06 -1.87 -24.56
N ARG A 44 17.77 -0.88 -25.42
CA ARG A 44 18.67 0.26 -25.67
C ARG A 44 18.65 1.33 -24.57
N THR A 45 17.58 1.38 -23.78
CA THR A 45 17.36 2.38 -22.71
C THR A 45 17.29 1.76 -21.30
N ALA A 46 17.61 0.47 -21.20
CA ALA A 46 17.71 -0.22 -19.93
C ALA A 46 18.76 0.49 -19.05
N PRO A 47 18.44 0.92 -17.81
CA PRO A 47 17.29 0.52 -16.99
C PRO A 47 16.34 1.70 -16.63
N TRP A 48 16.28 2.76 -17.43
CA TRP A 48 15.54 3.98 -17.06
C TRP A 48 14.03 3.76 -16.93
N PHE A 49 13.44 2.94 -17.80
CA PHE A 49 12.00 2.69 -17.75
C PHE A 49 11.60 1.82 -16.56
N THR A 50 12.45 0.87 -16.18
CA THR A 50 12.30 0.08 -14.96
C THR A 50 12.37 0.97 -13.72
N PHE A 51 13.27 1.97 -13.68
CA PHE A 51 13.31 2.95 -12.59
C PHE A 51 12.05 3.81 -12.53
N ILE A 52 11.50 4.22 -13.68
CA ILE A 52 10.25 5.00 -13.73
C ILE A 52 9.06 4.13 -13.30
N GLY A 53 8.95 2.89 -13.79
CA GLY A 53 7.90 1.95 -13.40
C GLY A 53 7.97 1.57 -11.92
N LEU A 54 9.18 1.41 -11.38
CA LEU A 54 9.43 1.22 -9.96
C LEU A 54 9.02 2.45 -9.15
N ALA A 55 9.47 3.65 -9.56
CA ALA A 55 9.13 4.90 -8.89
C ALA A 55 7.61 5.14 -8.89
N PHE A 56 6.94 4.81 -9.99
CA PHE A 56 5.49 4.92 -10.10
C PHE A 56 4.77 3.88 -9.23
N GLY A 57 5.26 2.64 -9.20
CA GLY A 57 4.76 1.58 -8.32
C GLY A 57 4.88 1.98 -6.84
N ILE A 58 6.05 2.48 -6.42
CA ILE A 58 6.29 2.98 -5.06
C ILE A 58 5.39 4.18 -4.77
N ALA A 59 5.28 5.15 -5.68
CA ALA A 59 4.45 6.34 -5.49
C ALA A 59 2.95 5.98 -5.34
N ALA A 60 2.44 5.07 -6.16
CA ALA A 60 1.05 4.60 -6.08
C ALA A 60 0.79 3.83 -4.77
N ALA A 61 1.75 3.02 -4.34
CA ALA A 61 1.67 2.27 -3.11
C ALA A 61 1.70 3.20 -1.87
N TYR A 62 2.59 4.21 -1.87
CA TYR A 62 2.63 5.24 -0.83
C TYR A 62 1.37 6.11 -0.80
N LYS A 63 0.85 6.52 -1.97
CA LYS A 63 -0.39 7.31 -2.05
C LYS A 63 -1.56 6.56 -1.41
N THR A 64 -1.71 5.27 -1.71
CA THR A 64 -2.73 4.40 -1.11
C THR A 64 -2.57 4.31 0.41
N LEU A 65 -1.34 4.14 0.89
CA LEU A 65 -1.05 4.06 2.33
C LEU A 65 -1.37 5.38 3.05
N LEU A 66 -0.96 6.52 2.48
CA LEU A 66 -1.23 7.85 3.03
C LEU A 66 -2.72 8.18 3.04
N GLU A 67 -3.45 7.82 1.99
CA GLU A 67 -4.90 8.00 1.93
C GLU A 67 -5.62 7.20 3.04
N ILE A 68 -5.21 5.94 3.27
CA ILE A 68 -5.75 5.14 4.36
C ILE A 68 -5.40 5.74 5.72
N LEU A 69 -4.16 6.20 5.91
CA LEU A 69 -3.69 6.78 7.16
C LEU A 69 -4.43 8.09 7.49
N TRP A 70 -4.58 8.98 6.52
CA TRP A 70 -5.33 10.24 6.69
C TRP A 70 -6.81 9.98 6.92
N ARG A 71 -7.42 9.07 6.16
CA ARG A 71 -8.82 8.71 6.35
C ARG A 71 -9.09 8.07 7.73
N ASN A 72 -8.14 7.33 8.29
CA ASN A 72 -8.25 6.84 9.66
C ASN A 72 -8.05 7.96 10.70
N LYS A 73 -7.18 8.92 10.44
CA LYS A 73 -6.92 10.06 11.34
C LYS A 73 -8.11 11.03 11.41
N ASP A 74 -8.81 11.26 10.31
CA ASP A 74 -10.01 12.10 10.29
C ASP A 74 -11.18 11.45 11.05
N LYS A 75 -11.27 10.11 11.04
CA LYS A 75 -12.25 9.37 11.85
C LYS A 75 -12.01 9.44 13.36
N ASP A 76 -10.78 9.72 13.78
CA ASP A 76 -10.42 9.90 15.20
C ASP A 76 -10.79 11.32 15.68
N LYS A 77 -10.79 12.30 14.77
CA LYS A 77 -11.13 13.71 15.07
C LYS A 77 -12.63 14.00 15.19
N ASP A 78 -13.47 13.15 14.61
CA ASP A 78 -14.94 13.27 14.63
C ASP A 78 -15.61 12.36 15.67
N LYS A 79 -14.81 11.71 16.54
CA LYS A 79 -15.36 10.99 17.69
C LYS A 79 -15.62 12.01 18.80
N PRO A 80 -16.89 12.35 19.13
CA PRO A 80 -17.16 13.21 20.27
C PRO A 80 -16.50 12.58 21.49
N GLU A 81 -15.64 13.34 22.16
CA GLU A 81 -15.01 12.95 23.42
C GLU A 81 -16.13 12.49 24.35
N GLU A 82 -16.18 11.19 24.66
CA GLU A 82 -17.06 10.69 25.71
C GLU A 82 -16.71 11.45 27.00
N PRO A 83 -17.68 12.12 27.66
CA PRO A 83 -17.42 12.77 28.92
C PRO A 83 -16.88 11.72 29.88
N LYS A 84 -15.71 11.99 30.46
CA LYS A 84 -15.22 11.18 31.56
C LYS A 84 -16.18 11.42 32.72
N GLU A 85 -17.03 10.44 33.02
CA GLU A 85 -17.73 10.36 34.29
C GLU A 85 -16.70 10.04 35.38
N ASP A 86 -16.73 10.86 36.42
CA ASP A 86 -15.81 10.92 37.56
C ASP A 86 -15.93 9.71 38.51
#